data_AF-A0A0Q9NJJ0-F1
#
_entry.id   AF-A0A0Q9NJJ0-F1
#
_cell.length_a   1.000
_cell.length_b   1.000
_cell.length_c   1.000
_cell.angle_alpha   90.00
_cell.angle_beta   90.00
_cell.angle_gamma   90.00
#
_symmetry.space_group_name_H-M   'P 1'
#
loop_
_entity.id
_entity.type
_entity.pdbx_description
1 polymer ?
#
loop_
_entity_poly.entity_id
_entity_poly.type
_entity_poly.pdbx_seq_one_letter_code
_entity_poly.pdbx_strand_id
1 'polypeptide(L)'
;MRQDIQGTDQFSAGSITYEPDSFFAGKIVIDLAVDTPNPRFHLQAAAHRLQSDESLEFVGYLVDQVAERHLREATGSTAFIRQDGQHLNAHVFLPTPLAERPPVYGDEPAYLGTEEPRVLTDFQAAILPDVTESVRNMVPPALHPHVEDIAHLVAQEIPTRADLLRAYQRTSIPEVLEEIDQFGQPELLSPEHQKAMKTAQLSFPHPAAEAVRSTTPAVAAESHRAPAGASVGHAFDR
;
A
#
# COMPACT_ATOMS: atom_id res chain seq x y z
N MET A 1 -17.04 -12.35 -9.85
CA MET A 1 -18.45 -11.94 -9.59
C MET A 1 -18.43 -11.08 -8.33
N ARG A 2 -19.15 -9.96 -8.27
CA ARG A 2 -19.11 -9.00 -7.15
C ARG A 2 -20.45 -8.99 -6.42
N GLN A 3 -20.43 -9.01 -5.09
CA GLN A 3 -21.58 -8.68 -4.25
C GLN A 3 -21.26 -7.48 -3.36
N ASP A 4 -22.20 -6.55 -3.25
CA ASP A 4 -22.09 -5.40 -2.37
C ASP A 4 -22.70 -5.74 -1.00
N ILE A 5 -21.96 -5.45 0.07
CA ILE A 5 -22.46 -5.52 1.44
C ILE A 5 -23.07 -4.15 1.75
N GLN A 6 -24.36 -4.13 2.11
CA GLN A 6 -25.01 -2.90 2.57
C GLN A 6 -24.33 -2.39 3.84
N GLY A 7 -24.16 -1.08 3.93
CA GLY A 7 -23.51 -0.45 5.07
C GLY A 7 -24.14 -0.91 6.38
N THR A 8 -23.30 -1.40 7.30
CA THR A 8 -23.69 -1.65 8.68
C THR A 8 -23.36 -0.40 9.49
N ASP A 9 -23.84 -0.31 10.74
CA ASP A 9 -23.39 0.75 11.68
C ASP A 9 -21.85 0.79 11.87
N GLN A 10 -21.13 -0.21 11.36
CA GLN A 10 -19.69 -0.36 11.47
C GLN A 10 -18.90 0.00 10.19
N PHE A 11 -19.45 -0.21 8.99
CA PHE A 11 -18.79 0.10 7.70
C PHE A 11 -19.78 0.75 6.73
N SER A 12 -19.36 1.81 6.04
CA SER A 12 -20.25 2.65 5.22
C SER A 12 -20.79 1.93 3.98
N ALA A 13 -19.98 1.07 3.37
CA ALA A 13 -20.35 0.11 2.32
C ALA A 13 -19.15 -0.82 2.08
N GLY A 14 -19.37 -2.02 1.55
CA GLY A 14 -18.26 -2.91 1.18
C GLY A 14 -18.59 -3.79 -0.02
N SER A 15 -17.59 -4.50 -0.52
CA SER A 15 -17.80 -5.54 -1.52
C SER A 15 -16.96 -6.78 -1.21
N ILE A 16 -17.53 -7.94 -1.51
CA ILE A 16 -16.82 -9.20 -1.56
C ILE A 16 -16.86 -9.67 -3.01
N THR A 17 -15.68 -9.95 -3.57
CA THR A 17 -15.52 -10.32 -4.99
C THR A 17 -14.67 -11.56 -5.14
N TYR A 18 -15.09 -12.50 -5.98
CA TYR A 18 -14.29 -13.65 -6.35
C TYR A 18 -13.55 -13.36 -7.65
N GLU A 19 -12.23 -13.54 -7.60
CA GLU A 19 -11.31 -13.46 -8.72
C GLU A 19 -10.72 -14.85 -9.01
N PRO A 20 -10.95 -15.43 -10.19
CA PRO A 20 -10.30 -16.69 -10.56
C PRO A 20 -8.78 -16.47 -10.67
N ASP A 21 -8.01 -17.48 -10.30
CA ASP A 21 -6.56 -17.47 -10.31
C ASP A 21 -6.05 -18.74 -11.01
N SER A 22 -4.89 -18.64 -11.68
CA SER A 22 -4.30 -19.73 -12.45
C SER A 22 -3.60 -20.78 -11.57
N PHE A 23 -3.15 -20.37 -10.38
CA PHE A 23 -2.34 -21.16 -9.45
C PHE A 23 -3.16 -21.67 -8.26
N PHE A 24 -4.25 -20.97 -7.94
CA PHE A 24 -5.19 -21.26 -6.85
C PHE A 24 -6.60 -21.55 -7.40
N ALA A 25 -7.56 -21.97 -6.56
CA ALA A 25 -8.98 -21.99 -6.96
C ALA A 25 -9.57 -20.59 -7.14
N GLY A 26 -8.74 -19.54 -7.23
CA GLY A 26 -9.13 -18.16 -7.11
C GLY A 26 -8.81 -17.56 -5.74
N LYS A 27 -9.19 -16.30 -5.59
CA LYS A 27 -9.12 -15.56 -4.33
C LYS A 27 -10.42 -14.77 -4.14
N ILE A 28 -10.77 -14.56 -2.88
CA ILE A 28 -11.82 -13.64 -2.47
C ILE A 28 -11.14 -12.34 -2.06
N VAL A 29 -11.55 -11.25 -2.71
CA VAL A 29 -11.15 -9.89 -2.39
C VAL A 29 -12.27 -9.26 -1.58
N ILE A 30 -11.92 -8.79 -0.39
CA ILE A 30 -12.80 -8.05 0.50
C ILE A 30 -12.34 -6.60 0.45
N ASP A 31 -13.26 -5.68 0.14
CA ASP A 31 -12.99 -4.25 0.12
C ASP A 31 -14.07 -3.52 0.92
N LEU A 32 -13.71 -2.96 2.07
CA LEU A 32 -14.61 -2.29 3.00
C LEU A 32 -14.29 -0.80 3.06
N ALA A 33 -15.25 0.04 2.70
CA ALA A 33 -15.12 1.48 2.88
C ALA A 33 -15.20 1.82 4.37
N VAL A 34 -14.22 2.60 4.83
CA VAL A 34 -14.08 3.06 6.20
C VAL A 34 -13.98 4.58 6.24
N ASP A 35 -14.58 5.19 7.26
CA ASP A 35 -14.26 6.58 7.55
C ASP A 35 -12.86 6.64 8.16
N THR A 36 -11.98 7.42 7.55
CA THR A 36 -10.61 7.59 8.03
C THR A 36 -10.60 8.02 9.50
N PRO A 37 -9.95 7.26 10.40
CA PRO A 37 -9.93 7.60 11.82
C PRO A 37 -9.18 8.91 12.06
N ASN A 38 -9.77 9.83 12.83
CA ASN A 38 -9.15 11.11 13.20
C ASN A 38 -7.69 11.01 13.70
N PRO A 39 -7.30 10.00 14.50
CA PRO A 39 -5.91 9.86 14.93
C PRO A 39 -4.90 9.75 13.77
N ARG A 40 -5.29 9.18 12.62
CA ARG A 40 -4.42 9.08 11.43
C ARG A 40 -3.88 10.44 11.00
N PHE A 41 -4.77 11.42 10.81
CA PHE A 41 -4.39 12.76 10.36
C PHE A 41 -3.50 13.49 11.36
N HIS A 42 -3.74 13.29 12.65
CA HIS A 42 -2.91 13.87 13.71
C HIS A 42 -1.51 13.26 13.73
N LEU A 43 -1.40 11.93 13.58
CA LEU A 43 -0.12 11.22 13.52
C LEU A 43 0.67 11.62 12.27
N GLN A 44 0.03 11.62 11.10
CA GLN A 44 0.63 12.02 9.83
C GLN A 44 1.20 13.44 9.90
N ALA A 45 0.39 14.40 10.37
CA ALA A 45 0.82 15.80 10.49
C ALA A 45 1.94 15.97 11.53
N ALA A 46 1.93 15.22 12.62
CA ALA A 46 2.95 15.30 13.65
C ALA A 46 4.27 14.68 13.21
N ALA A 47 4.24 13.50 12.60
CA ALA A 47 5.43 12.82 12.08
C ALA A 47 6.09 13.61 10.93
N HIS A 48 5.30 14.15 10.00
CA HIS A 48 5.81 14.98 8.90
C HIS A 48 6.50 16.26 9.39
N ARG A 49 6.05 16.86 10.49
CA ARG A 49 6.73 18.02 11.09
C ARG A 49 8.12 17.68 11.64
N LEU A 50 8.36 16.41 11.99
CA LEU A 50 9.63 15.93 12.53
C LEU A 50 10.56 15.40 11.42
N GLN A 51 10.01 15.01 10.28
CA GLN A 51 10.74 14.54 9.09
C GLN A 51 10.33 15.39 7.87
N SER A 52 10.85 16.61 7.80
CA SER A 52 10.43 17.63 6.81
C SER A 52 10.83 17.31 5.36
N ASP A 53 11.73 16.35 5.17
CA ASP A 53 12.27 15.99 3.86
C ASP A 53 11.40 14.93 3.16
N GLU A 54 10.51 14.26 3.91
CA GLU A 54 9.60 13.24 3.39
C GLU A 54 8.25 13.84 2.98
N SER A 55 7.64 13.28 1.93
CA SER A 55 6.33 13.75 1.49
C SER A 55 5.25 13.40 2.51
N LEU A 56 4.23 14.27 2.65
CA LEU A 56 3.11 14.02 3.54
C LEU A 56 2.38 12.70 3.21
N GLU A 57 2.27 12.36 1.93
CA GLU A 57 1.68 11.11 1.44
C GLU A 57 2.51 9.89 1.90
N PHE A 58 3.84 9.96 1.80
CA PHE A 58 4.72 8.89 2.25
C PHE A 58 4.64 8.67 3.76
N VAL A 59 4.63 9.74 4.55
CA VAL A 59 4.41 9.64 5.99
C VAL A 59 3.04 9.03 6.31
N GLY A 60 2.00 9.39 5.56
CA GLY A 60 0.66 8.82 5.69
C GLY A 60 0.65 7.31 5.45
N TYR A 61 1.34 6.86 4.42
CA TYR A 61 1.51 5.43 4.12
C TYR A 61 2.18 4.66 5.26
N LEU A 62 3.21 5.22 5.89
CA LEU A 62 3.91 4.56 7.01
C LEU A 62 3.08 4.55 8.30
N VAL A 63 2.27 5.60 8.55
CA VAL A 63 1.26 5.57 9.62
C VAL A 63 0.30 4.40 9.41
N ASP A 64 -0.15 4.21 8.17
CA ASP A 64 -1.07 3.13 7.81
C ASP A 64 -0.40 1.76 8.02
N GLN A 65 0.86 1.55 7.60
CA GLN A 65 1.59 0.30 7.86
C GLN A 65 1.74 -0.03 9.35
N VAL A 66 2.10 0.95 10.19
CA VAL A 66 2.21 0.71 11.63
C VAL A 66 0.84 0.37 12.22
N ALA A 67 -0.22 1.04 11.77
CA ALA A 67 -1.59 0.70 12.18
C ALA A 67 -1.99 -0.71 11.71
N GLU A 68 -1.64 -1.13 10.50
CA GLU A 68 -1.86 -2.50 10.01
C GLU A 68 -1.20 -3.55 10.89
N ARG A 69 0.04 -3.30 11.34
CA ARG A 69 0.74 -4.20 12.28
C ARG A 69 -0.04 -4.33 13.59
N HIS A 70 -0.47 -3.22 14.19
CA HIS A 70 -1.28 -3.23 15.41
C HIS A 70 -2.64 -3.91 15.22
N LEU A 71 -3.26 -3.74 14.03
CA LEU A 71 -4.52 -4.40 13.67
C LEU A 71 -4.35 -5.92 13.58
N ARG A 72 -3.27 -6.37 12.93
CA ARG A 72 -2.91 -7.79 12.82
C ARG A 72 -2.61 -8.41 14.17
N GLU A 73 -1.85 -7.73 15.03
CA GLU A 73 -1.57 -8.22 16.39
C GLU A 73 -2.84 -8.36 17.23
N ALA A 74 -3.78 -7.42 17.10
CA ALA A 74 -5.01 -7.43 17.88
C ALA A 74 -6.05 -8.45 17.39
N THR A 75 -6.12 -8.66 16.08
CA THR A 75 -7.22 -9.41 15.46
C THR A 75 -6.79 -10.67 14.74
N GLY A 76 -5.50 -10.84 14.45
CA GLY A 76 -4.97 -11.86 13.55
C GLY A 76 -5.35 -11.66 12.09
N SER A 77 -6.08 -10.59 11.74
CA SER A 77 -6.45 -10.28 10.35
C SER A 77 -5.23 -9.83 9.56
N THR A 78 -5.15 -10.29 8.31
CA THR A 78 -4.19 -9.83 7.31
C THR A 78 -4.71 -8.64 6.50
N ALA A 79 -5.88 -8.11 6.87
CA ALA A 79 -6.43 -6.92 6.25
C ALA A 79 -5.45 -5.75 6.35
N PHE A 80 -5.40 -4.98 5.27
CA PHE A 80 -4.48 -3.89 5.08
C PHE A 80 -5.22 -2.66 4.57
N ILE A 81 -4.66 -1.51 4.87
CA ILE A 81 -5.27 -0.21 4.71
C ILE A 81 -4.87 0.34 3.34
N ARG A 82 -5.83 0.89 2.61
CA ARG A 82 -5.64 1.50 1.29
C ARG A 82 -6.23 2.91 1.25
N GLN A 83 -5.80 3.64 0.23
CA GLN A 83 -6.36 4.94 -0.16
C GLN A 83 -6.44 5.90 1.04
N ASP A 84 -5.29 6.13 1.68
CA ASP A 84 -5.20 7.06 2.81
C ASP A 84 -6.12 6.76 3.99
N GLY A 85 -6.29 5.48 4.33
CA GLY A 85 -7.15 5.07 5.43
C GLY A 85 -8.64 5.12 5.11
N GLN A 86 -9.02 5.15 3.82
CA GLN A 86 -10.43 5.15 3.39
C GLN A 86 -10.95 3.75 3.08
N HIS A 87 -10.06 2.80 2.86
CA HIS A 87 -10.43 1.42 2.52
C HIS A 87 -9.66 0.44 3.37
N LEU A 88 -10.35 -0.62 3.80
CA LEU A 88 -9.75 -1.80 4.40
C LEU A 88 -9.93 -2.97 3.43
N ASN A 89 -8.81 -3.52 2.98
CA ASN A 89 -8.77 -4.60 2.01
C ASN A 89 -8.25 -5.89 2.64
N ALA A 90 -8.79 -7.03 2.24
CA ALA A 90 -8.28 -8.34 2.61
C ALA A 90 -8.36 -9.31 1.43
N HIS A 91 -7.42 -10.25 1.36
CA HIS A 91 -7.39 -11.28 0.33
C HIS A 91 -7.40 -12.67 0.98
N VAL A 92 -8.41 -13.46 0.63
CA VAL A 92 -8.49 -14.88 1.02
C VAL A 92 -8.21 -15.73 -0.21
N PHE A 93 -7.04 -16.35 -0.25
CA PHE A 93 -6.67 -17.26 -1.34
C PHE A 93 -7.34 -18.61 -1.14
N LEU A 94 -8.08 -19.08 -2.15
CA LEU A 94 -8.82 -20.34 -2.10
C LEU A 94 -7.95 -21.46 -2.65
N PRO A 95 -7.75 -22.57 -1.94
CA PRO A 95 -6.93 -23.67 -2.44
C PRO A 95 -7.61 -24.37 -3.63
N THR A 96 -6.83 -24.72 -4.66
CA THR A 96 -7.29 -25.52 -5.81
C THR A 96 -7.74 -26.90 -5.35
N PRO A 97 -8.98 -27.36 -5.67
CA PRO A 97 -9.36 -28.76 -5.46
C PRO A 97 -8.37 -29.67 -6.19
N LEU A 98 -7.91 -30.73 -5.52
CA LEU A 98 -6.93 -31.70 -6.06
C LEU A 98 -7.17 -32.13 -7.52
N ALA A 99 -8.45 -32.28 -7.88
CA ALA A 99 -8.87 -32.89 -9.14
C ALA A 99 -8.43 -32.06 -10.38
N GLU A 100 -8.06 -30.79 -10.18
CA GLU A 100 -7.75 -29.86 -11.27
C GLU A 100 -6.28 -29.39 -11.27
N ARG A 101 -5.42 -29.95 -10.40
CA ARG A 101 -4.02 -29.53 -10.29
C ARG A 101 -3.14 -30.24 -11.33
N PRO A 102 -2.31 -29.53 -12.12
CA PRO A 102 -1.20 -30.18 -12.82
C PRO A 102 -0.24 -30.81 -11.79
N PRO A 103 0.37 -31.97 -12.07
CA PRO A 103 1.22 -32.66 -11.11
C PRO A 103 2.46 -31.81 -10.80
N VAL A 104 2.51 -31.22 -9.61
CA VAL A 104 3.69 -30.55 -9.09
C VAL A 104 4.53 -31.61 -8.37
N TYR A 105 5.76 -31.85 -8.84
CA TYR A 105 6.75 -32.66 -8.12
C TYR A 105 7.22 -31.86 -6.89
N GLY A 106 6.70 -32.23 -5.72
CA GLY A 106 6.99 -31.58 -4.43
C GLY A 106 5.89 -31.95 -3.43
N ASP A 107 6.21 -31.97 -2.14
CA ASP A 107 5.31 -32.40 -1.07
C ASP A 107 3.88 -31.87 -1.27
N GLU A 108 2.91 -32.77 -1.10
CA GLU A 108 1.48 -32.48 -1.29
C GLU A 108 1.11 -31.17 -0.61
N PRO A 109 0.50 -30.20 -1.33
CA PRO A 109 0.06 -28.98 -0.67
C PRO A 109 -1.13 -29.36 0.19
N ALA A 110 -0.90 -29.31 1.50
CA ALA A 110 -1.87 -29.66 2.51
C ALA A 110 -3.19 -28.93 2.26
N TYR A 111 -4.24 -29.71 2.07
CA TYR A 111 -5.65 -29.31 2.06
C TYR A 111 -5.89 -28.42 3.26
N LEU A 112 -6.05 -27.11 3.06
CA LEU A 112 -6.22 -26.18 4.18
C LEU A 112 -5.11 -26.28 5.26
N GLY A 113 -3.92 -26.80 4.95
CA GLY A 113 -2.86 -27.01 5.96
C GLY A 113 -1.92 -25.81 6.01
N THR A 114 -1.70 -25.17 7.15
CA THR A 114 -1.38 -25.77 8.46
C THR A 114 -1.91 -24.94 9.64
N GLU A 115 -2.72 -23.92 9.37
CA GLU A 115 -3.31 -23.09 10.42
C GLU A 115 -4.77 -23.52 10.58
N GLU A 116 -5.06 -24.19 11.69
CA GLU A 116 -6.45 -24.37 12.12
C GLU A 116 -7.15 -23.01 12.02
N PRO A 117 -8.37 -22.95 11.44
CA PRO A 117 -9.09 -21.71 11.34
C PRO A 117 -9.13 -21.06 12.73
N ARG A 118 -8.46 -19.90 12.83
CA ARG A 118 -8.40 -19.13 14.06
C ARG A 118 -9.80 -18.91 14.62
N VAL A 119 -9.89 -18.95 15.94
CA VAL A 119 -11.14 -18.69 16.66
C VAL A 119 -11.64 -17.30 16.26
N LEU A 120 -12.89 -17.25 15.79
CA LEU A 120 -13.55 -15.99 15.45
C LEU A 120 -13.74 -15.15 16.70
N THR A 121 -13.58 -13.83 16.58
CA THR A 121 -14.08 -12.92 17.61
C THR A 121 -15.61 -12.94 17.62
N ASP A 122 -16.23 -12.47 18.72
CA ASP A 122 -17.70 -12.41 18.83
C ASP A 122 -18.34 -11.69 17.64
N PHE A 123 -17.68 -10.64 17.14
CA PHE A 123 -18.13 -9.92 15.95
C PHE A 123 -18.02 -10.76 14.69
N GLN A 124 -16.88 -11.41 14.46
CA GLN A 124 -16.65 -12.24 13.28
C GLN A 124 -17.63 -13.42 13.24
N ALA A 125 -17.96 -13.99 14.40
CA ALA A 125 -19.00 -15.01 14.53
C ALA A 125 -20.40 -14.45 14.22
N ALA A 126 -20.68 -13.21 14.61
CA ALA A 126 -21.97 -12.57 14.36
C ALA A 126 -22.23 -12.28 12.86
N ILE A 127 -21.19 -11.91 12.10
CA ILE A 127 -21.31 -11.66 10.64
C ILE A 127 -21.21 -12.91 9.78
N LEU A 128 -20.82 -14.05 10.36
CA LEU A 128 -20.58 -15.29 9.63
C LEU A 128 -21.77 -15.76 8.77
N PRO A 129 -23.05 -15.67 9.21
CA PRO A 129 -24.18 -16.05 8.37
C PRO A 129 -24.27 -15.22 7.06
N ASP A 130 -24.11 -13.90 7.17
CA ASP A 130 -24.18 -12.98 6.02
C ASP A 130 -22.99 -13.19 5.07
N VAL A 131 -21.80 -13.43 5.64
CA VAL A 131 -20.59 -13.79 4.88
C VAL A 131 -20.80 -15.13 4.16
N THR A 132 -21.41 -16.11 4.83
CA THR A 132 -21.67 -17.44 4.25
C THR A 132 -22.61 -17.36 3.05
N GLU A 133 -23.68 -16.58 3.15
CA GLU A 133 -24.59 -16.34 2.03
C GLU A 133 -23.86 -15.63 0.87
N SER A 134 -23.08 -14.59 1.18
CA SER A 134 -22.31 -13.84 0.17
C SER A 134 -21.31 -14.74 -0.56
N VAL A 135 -20.55 -15.57 0.18
CA VAL A 135 -19.61 -16.53 -0.37
C VAL A 135 -20.32 -17.55 -1.24
N ARG A 136 -21.43 -18.15 -0.77
CA ARG A 136 -22.22 -19.13 -1.53
C ARG A 136 -22.66 -18.61 -2.89
N ASN A 137 -23.11 -17.35 -2.93
CA ASN A 137 -23.63 -16.72 -4.14
C ASN A 137 -22.52 -16.35 -5.14
N MET A 138 -21.28 -16.23 -4.66
CA MET A 138 -20.17 -15.67 -5.42
C MET A 138 -19.20 -16.73 -5.95
N VAL A 139 -18.96 -17.80 -5.18
CA VAL A 139 -17.98 -18.84 -5.55
C VAL A 139 -18.54 -19.79 -6.63
N PRO A 140 -17.69 -20.35 -7.49
CA PRO A 140 -18.11 -21.35 -8.47
C PRO A 140 -18.78 -22.58 -7.82
N PRO A 141 -19.69 -23.28 -8.54
CA PRO A 141 -20.36 -24.47 -8.00
C PRO A 141 -19.43 -25.56 -7.49
N ALA A 142 -18.22 -25.68 -8.06
CA ALA A 142 -17.20 -26.62 -7.62
C ALA A 142 -16.74 -26.39 -6.17
N LEU A 143 -16.87 -25.17 -5.65
CA LEU A 143 -16.47 -24.79 -4.30
C LEU A 143 -17.66 -24.77 -3.31
N HIS A 144 -18.89 -25.05 -3.76
CA HIS A 144 -20.07 -25.09 -2.91
C HIS A 144 -19.96 -26.03 -1.70
N PRO A 145 -19.33 -27.22 -1.79
CA PRO A 145 -19.11 -28.08 -0.63
C PRO A 145 -18.26 -27.46 0.48
N HIS A 146 -17.46 -26.43 0.17
CA HIS A 146 -16.51 -25.79 1.10
C HIS A 146 -16.95 -24.38 1.51
N VAL A 147 -18.19 -23.99 1.22
CA VAL A 147 -18.67 -22.61 1.45
C VAL A 147 -18.56 -22.21 2.92
N GLU A 148 -18.83 -23.10 3.86
CA GLU A 148 -18.73 -22.78 5.30
C GLU A 148 -17.28 -22.53 5.72
N ASP A 149 -16.35 -23.39 5.29
CA ASP A 149 -14.92 -23.23 5.56
C ASP A 149 -14.39 -21.92 4.95
N ILE A 150 -14.76 -21.64 3.70
CA ILE A 150 -14.36 -20.42 2.99
C ILE A 150 -14.95 -19.19 3.67
N ALA A 151 -16.23 -19.24 4.08
CA ALA A 151 -16.88 -18.15 4.78
C ALA A 151 -16.22 -17.88 6.13
N HIS A 152 -15.78 -18.91 6.84
CA HIS A 152 -15.04 -18.78 8.08
C HIS A 152 -13.70 -18.07 7.87
N LEU A 153 -12.93 -18.45 6.84
CA LEU A 153 -11.70 -17.75 6.45
C LEU A 153 -11.96 -16.29 6.08
N VAL A 154 -13.02 -16.02 5.31
CA VAL A 154 -13.43 -14.64 4.97
C VAL A 154 -13.80 -13.83 6.20
N ALA A 155 -14.55 -14.42 7.15
CA ALA A 155 -14.94 -13.73 8.37
C ALA A 155 -13.74 -13.38 9.26
N GLN A 156 -12.70 -14.23 9.31
CA GLN A 156 -11.47 -13.97 10.08
C GLN A 156 -10.73 -12.71 9.62
N GLU A 157 -10.84 -12.40 8.33
CA GLU A 157 -10.16 -11.27 7.72
C GLU A 157 -10.91 -9.95 7.91
N ILE A 158 -12.15 -9.96 8.42
CA ILE A 158 -12.96 -8.76 8.62
C ILE A 158 -12.83 -8.31 10.09
N PRO A 159 -11.98 -7.31 10.42
CA PRO A 159 -11.95 -6.72 11.75
C PRO A 159 -13.12 -5.74 11.95
N THR A 160 -13.31 -5.24 13.17
CA THR A 160 -14.30 -4.17 13.41
C THR A 160 -13.71 -2.78 13.14
N ARG A 161 -14.58 -1.78 12.93
CA ARG A 161 -14.17 -0.37 12.96
C ARG A 161 -13.51 0.04 14.27
N ALA A 162 -13.95 -0.55 15.39
CA ALA A 162 -13.35 -0.29 16.69
C ALA A 162 -11.90 -0.82 16.76
N ASP A 163 -11.62 -1.97 16.14
CA ASP A 163 -10.26 -2.52 16.06
C ASP A 163 -9.37 -1.63 15.20
N LEU A 164 -9.86 -1.15 14.06
CA LEU A 164 -9.13 -0.18 13.22
C LEU A 164 -8.84 1.11 13.98
N LEU A 165 -9.83 1.69 14.67
CA LEU A 165 -9.64 2.89 15.49
C LEU A 165 -8.60 2.65 16.59
N ARG A 166 -8.67 1.52 17.30
CA ARG A 166 -7.70 1.17 18.34
C ARG A 166 -6.30 0.99 17.75
N ALA A 167 -6.18 0.41 16.56
CA ALA A 167 -4.90 0.26 15.89
C ALA A 167 -4.23 1.62 15.66
N TYR A 168 -4.95 2.60 15.09
CA TYR A 168 -4.43 3.96 14.96
C TYR A 168 -4.18 4.68 16.29
N GLN A 169 -4.95 4.38 17.33
CA GLN A 169 -4.71 4.94 18.67
C GLN A 169 -3.46 4.35 19.35
N ARG A 170 -3.07 3.13 18.98
CA ARG A 170 -1.84 2.48 19.46
C ARG A 170 -0.62 2.95 18.68
N THR A 171 -0.79 3.28 17.40
CA THR A 171 0.28 3.86 16.58
C THR A 171 0.84 5.12 17.23
N SER A 172 2.16 5.15 17.36
CA SER A 172 2.89 6.25 17.98
C SER A 172 3.86 6.91 17.00
N ILE A 173 4.18 8.18 17.24
CA ILE A 173 5.16 8.92 16.43
C ILE A 173 6.52 8.21 16.39
N PRO A 174 7.09 7.71 17.52
CA PRO A 174 8.38 7.01 17.47
C PRO A 174 8.38 5.79 16.55
N GLU A 175 7.30 4.99 16.52
CA GLU A 175 7.20 3.84 15.63
C GLU A 175 7.15 4.26 14.16
N VAL A 176 6.43 5.35 13.85
CA VAL A 176 6.36 5.89 12.49
C VAL A 176 7.73 6.42 12.03
N LEU A 177 8.47 7.08 12.93
CA LEU A 177 9.82 7.54 12.63
C LEU A 177 10.80 6.38 12.43
N GLU A 178 10.67 5.31 13.23
CA GLU A 178 11.45 4.10 13.04
C GLU A 178 11.17 3.44 11.67
N GLU A 179 9.90 3.41 11.26
CA GLU A 179 9.53 2.90 9.93
C GLU A 179 10.10 3.77 8.79
N ILE A 180 10.11 5.10 8.95
CA ILE A 180 10.77 6.03 8.00
C ILE A 180 12.26 5.71 7.90
N ASP A 181 12.93 5.54 9.03
CA ASP A 181 14.35 5.23 9.08
C ASP A 181 14.66 3.88 8.41
N GLN A 182 13.81 2.86 8.61
CA GLN A 182 13.96 1.55 7.98
C GLN A 182 13.75 1.60 6.46
N PHE A 183 12.77 2.39 5.99
CA PHE A 183 12.51 2.56 4.55
C PHE A 183 13.60 3.36 3.84
N GLY A 184 14.22 4.32 4.54
CA GLY A 184 15.31 5.16 4.03
C GLY A 184 16.68 4.48 3.98
N GLN A 185 16.84 3.29 4.58
CA GLN A 185 18.07 2.51 4.46
C GLN A 185 18.07 1.83 3.09
N PRO A 186 19.00 2.18 2.17
CA PRO A 186 19.25 1.30 1.03
C PRO A 186 19.67 -0.04 1.61
N GLU A 187 18.88 -1.08 1.31
CA GLU A 187 19.18 -2.47 1.64
C GLU A 187 20.68 -2.67 1.46
N LEU A 188 21.40 -2.84 2.58
CA LEU A 188 22.86 -2.88 2.59
C LEU A 188 23.27 -3.99 1.63
N LEU A 189 23.63 -3.60 0.40
CA LEU A 189 23.97 -4.53 -0.66
C LEU A 189 24.95 -5.52 -0.07
N SER A 190 24.66 -6.82 -0.20
CA SER A 190 25.56 -7.84 0.33
C SER A 190 26.99 -7.56 -0.17
N PRO A 191 28.05 -7.86 0.61
CA PRO A 191 29.43 -7.56 0.22
C PRO A 191 29.78 -8.05 -1.19
N GLU A 192 29.12 -9.11 -1.65
CA GLU A 192 29.22 -9.67 -3.00
C GLU A 192 28.63 -8.74 -4.08
N HIS A 193 27.45 -8.15 -3.86
CA HIS A 193 26.86 -7.16 -4.77
C HIS A 193 27.65 -5.86 -4.82
N GLN A 194 28.21 -5.41 -3.69
CA GLN A 194 29.12 -4.25 -3.67
C GLN A 194 30.38 -4.50 -4.49
N LYS A 195 30.92 -5.73 -4.43
CA LYS A 195 32.07 -6.14 -5.24
C LYS A 195 31.72 -6.24 -6.72
N ALA A 196 30.54 -6.75 -7.06
CA ALA A 196 30.03 -6.81 -8.43
C ALA A 196 29.85 -5.40 -9.04
N MET A 197 29.28 -4.45 -8.28
CA MET A 197 29.14 -3.06 -8.73
C MET A 197 30.49 -2.35 -8.93
N LYS A 198 31.46 -2.56 -8.02
CA LYS A 198 32.83 -2.04 -8.21
C LYS A 198 33.50 -2.62 -9.45
N THR A 199 33.25 -3.89 -9.77
CA THR A 199 33.80 -4.54 -10.96
C THR A 199 33.11 -4.04 -12.23
N ALA A 200 31.80 -3.77 -12.19
CA ALA A 200 31.04 -3.20 -13.29
C ALA A 200 31.47 -1.74 -13.60
N GLN A 201 31.78 -0.93 -12.58
CA GLN A 201 32.30 0.44 -12.77
C GLN A 201 33.71 0.49 -13.38
N LEU A 202 34.47 -0.60 -13.28
CA LEU A 202 35.77 -0.75 -13.93
C LEU A 202 35.68 -1.29 -15.37
N SER A 203 34.49 -1.74 -15.79
CA SER A 203 34.29 -2.39 -17.09
C SER A 203 33.77 -1.46 -18.19
N PHE A 204 33.53 -0.19 -17.88
CA PHE A 204 33.12 0.82 -18.87
C PHE A 204 34.12 1.98 -18.90
N PRO A 205 34.80 2.24 -20.04
CA PRO A 205 35.65 3.41 -20.17
C PRO A 205 34.79 4.67 -20.10
N HIS A 206 35.08 5.55 -19.14
CA HIS A 206 34.52 6.90 -19.11
C HIS A 206 35.02 7.69 -20.32
N PRO A 207 34.17 8.41 -21.07
CA PRO A 207 34.66 9.53 -21.86
C PRO A 207 35.12 10.63 -20.89
N ALA A 208 36.35 11.09 -21.08
CA ALA A 208 36.96 12.15 -20.29
C ALA A 208 36.06 13.40 -20.27
N ALA A 209 35.46 13.71 -19.12
CA ALA A 209 34.90 15.02 -18.82
C ALA A 209 36.04 16.00 -18.49
N GLU A 210 36.92 16.23 -19.46
CA GLU A 210 38.01 17.20 -19.40
C GLU A 210 37.80 18.26 -20.49
N ALA A 211 36.68 18.97 -20.43
CA ALA A 211 36.47 20.28 -21.08
C ALA A 211 35.12 20.84 -20.63
N VAL A 212 35.13 21.80 -19.70
CA VAL A 212 34.34 23.06 -19.65
C VAL A 212 34.45 23.59 -18.22
N ARG A 213 35.63 24.09 -17.84
CA ARG A 213 35.79 25.13 -16.79
C ARG A 213 37.11 25.84 -17.01
N SER A 214 37.12 26.84 -17.89
CA SER A 214 38.05 27.97 -17.86
C SER A 214 37.68 28.98 -18.94
N THR A 215 36.91 30.01 -18.58
CA THR A 215 37.10 31.38 -19.07
C THR A 215 36.29 32.34 -18.22
N THR A 216 36.96 32.93 -17.24
CA THR A 216 36.59 34.21 -16.61
C THR A 216 36.72 35.33 -17.65
N PRO A 217 35.87 36.37 -17.63
CA PRO A 217 36.27 37.67 -18.14
C PRO A 217 36.29 38.72 -17.02
N ALA A 218 37.46 39.32 -16.81
CA ALA A 218 37.65 40.54 -16.03
C ALA A 218 37.70 41.76 -16.99
N VAL A 219 36.81 42.72 -16.73
CA VAL A 219 36.88 44.20 -16.80
C VAL A 219 37.87 44.90 -17.77
N ALA A 220 37.35 45.78 -18.65
CA ALA A 220 37.71 47.21 -18.84
C ALA A 220 37.06 47.74 -20.14
N ALA A 221 36.07 48.62 -20.07
CA ALA A 221 36.15 50.09 -20.24
C ALA A 221 36.37 50.57 -21.69
N GLU A 222 35.37 51.23 -22.30
CA GLU A 222 35.45 52.66 -22.65
C GLU A 222 34.18 53.18 -23.35
N SER A 223 33.95 54.47 -23.11
CA SER A 223 32.80 55.30 -23.44
C SER A 223 32.93 55.91 -24.84
N HIS A 224 31.84 55.96 -25.63
CA HIS A 224 31.61 57.07 -26.57
C HIS A 224 30.13 57.28 -26.93
N ARG A 225 29.55 58.33 -26.31
CA ARG A 225 28.80 59.46 -26.91
C ARG A 225 27.84 59.23 -28.10
N ALA A 226 26.58 59.60 -27.85
CA ALA A 226 25.43 59.81 -28.76
C ALA A 226 25.69 60.87 -29.88
N PRO A 227 24.81 61.13 -30.90
CA PRO A 227 23.38 61.50 -30.69
C PRO A 227 22.34 61.21 -31.81
N ALA A 228 21.08 61.45 -31.43
CA ALA A 228 19.97 62.08 -32.17
C ALA A 228 19.27 61.38 -33.37
N GLY A 229 17.94 61.27 -33.23
CA GLY A 229 16.98 61.07 -34.33
C GLY A 229 15.55 60.97 -33.81
N ALA A 230 14.86 62.10 -33.65
CA ALA A 230 13.41 62.24 -33.46
C ALA A 230 12.64 61.63 -34.68
N SER A 231 11.35 61.30 -34.69
CA SER A 231 10.17 61.98 -34.14
C SER A 231 8.88 61.17 -34.37
N VAL A 232 7.97 61.22 -33.37
CA VAL A 232 6.52 61.53 -33.44
C VAL A 232 5.53 60.66 -34.25
N GLY A 233 4.47 60.23 -33.55
CA GLY A 233 3.16 59.87 -34.10
C GLY A 233 2.08 59.75 -33.00
N HIS A 234 1.23 60.78 -32.90
CA HIS A 234 0.07 61.00 -32.01
C HIS A 234 -1.01 59.89 -32.09
N ALA A 235 -1.59 59.42 -30.97
CA ALA A 235 -2.79 59.88 -30.25
C ALA A 235 -4.14 59.42 -30.83
N PHE A 236 -5.00 58.82 -29.99
CA PHE A 236 -6.43 59.16 -29.84
C PHE A 236 -7.01 58.56 -28.53
N ASP A 237 -7.51 59.44 -27.67
CA ASP A 237 -8.55 59.21 -26.65
C ASP A 237 -9.78 58.50 -27.28
N ARG A 238 -10.61 57.73 -26.58
CA ARG A 238 -11.26 57.97 -25.28
C ARG A 238 -11.90 56.67 -24.77
#